data_AF-A0AAP5J5S8-F1
#
_entry.id   AF-A0AAP5J5S8-F1
#
_cell.length_a   1.000
_cell.length_b   1.000
_cell.length_c   1.000
_cell.angle_alpha   90.00
_cell.angle_beta   90.00
_cell.angle_gamma   90.00
#
_symmetry.space_group_name_H-M   'P 1'
#
loop_
_entity.id
_entity.type
_entity.pdbx_description
1 polymer ?
#
loop_
_entity_poly.entity_id
_entity_poly.type
_entity_poly.pdbx_seq_one_letter_code
_entity_poly.pdbx_strand_id
1 'polypeptide(L)'
;AKQAEKIIDEANKKASEEAAEKPKPAQPSTPKPGWKQENGMWYFYNTDGAMVTGWIQYNGSWYYLNRNGAMATGWAKVNGSWYYLNRNGAMA
;
A
#
# COMPACT_ATOMS: atom_id res chain seq x y z
N ALA A 1 -21.42 25.83 45.92
CA ALA A 1 -22.28 25.26 44.86
C ALA A 1 -22.17 26.00 43.51
N LYS A 2 -21.85 27.30 43.46
CA LYS A 2 -21.84 28.10 42.21
C LYS A 2 -20.49 28.15 41.44
N GLN A 3 -19.46 27.43 41.90
CA GLN A 3 -18.15 27.41 41.22
C GLN A 3 -17.96 26.18 40.32
N ALA A 4 -18.75 25.11 40.52
CA ALA A 4 -18.62 23.87 39.75
C ALA A 4 -19.26 23.97 38.35
N GLU A 5 -20.28 24.83 38.19
CA GLU A 5 -20.99 24.98 36.91
C GLU A 5 -20.23 25.87 35.91
N LYS A 6 -19.35 26.77 36.39
CA LYS A 6 -18.59 27.66 35.50
C LYS A 6 -17.43 26.97 34.77
N ILE A 7 -16.97 25.82 35.28
CA ILE A 7 -15.89 25.03 34.66
C ILE A 7 -16.40 24.25 33.44
N ILE A 8 -17.70 23.91 33.42
CA ILE A 8 -18.32 23.16 32.31
C ILE A 8 -18.47 24.05 31.07
N ASP A 9 -18.74 25.34 31.27
CA ASP A 9 -18.90 26.30 30.17
C ASP A 9 -17.56 26.62 29.47
N GLU A 10 -16.48 26.72 30.24
CA GLU A 10 -15.15 27.03 29.71
C GLU A 10 -14.50 25.83 28.98
N ALA A 11 -14.88 24.61 29.34
CA ALA A 11 -14.50 23.40 28.60
C ALA A 11 -15.19 23.31 27.22
N ASN A 12 -16.37 23.91 27.08
CA ASN A 12 -17.16 23.85 25.84
C ASN A 12 -16.80 24.94 24.82
N LYS A 13 -15.93 25.90 25.16
CA LYS A 13 -15.49 26.94 24.21
C LYS A 13 -14.17 26.63 23.49
N LYS A 14 -13.39 25.65 23.95
CA LYS A 14 -12.10 25.27 23.31
C LYS A 14 -12.23 24.22 22.19
N ALA A 15 -13.46 23.81 21.85
CA ALA A 15 -13.73 22.72 20.89
C ALA A 15 -14.33 23.19 19.56
N SER A 16 -14.41 24.51 19.31
CA SER A 16 -15.18 25.06 18.19
C SER A 16 -14.33 25.68 17.05
N GLU A 17 -13.07 25.29 16.90
CA GLU A 17 -12.20 25.84 15.84
C GLU A 17 -11.43 24.77 15.06
N GLU A 18 -12.07 23.63 14.80
CA GLU A 18 -11.61 22.72 13.74
C GLU A 18 -12.80 22.07 13.04
N ALA A 19 -13.56 22.89 12.31
CA ALA A 19 -14.69 22.48 11.49
C ALA A 19 -14.49 22.91 10.03
N ALA A 20 -13.98 21.99 9.21
CA ALA A 20 -14.33 21.70 7.80
C ALA A 20 -13.26 20.70 7.31
N GLU A 21 -13.52 19.43 7.01
CA GLU A 21 -14.67 18.81 6.35
C GLU A 21 -14.64 17.29 6.62
N LYS A 22 -15.76 16.67 6.99
CA LYS A 22 -15.87 15.19 7.09
C LYS A 22 -16.16 14.59 5.71
N PRO A 23 -15.62 13.40 5.41
CA PRO A 23 -16.54 12.28 5.15
C PRO A 23 -16.14 10.95 5.84
N LYS A 24 -17.18 10.28 6.40
CA LYS A 24 -17.38 8.82 6.66
C LYS A 24 -16.40 8.08 7.62
N PRO A 25 -16.88 7.25 8.58
CA PRO A 25 -16.04 6.74 9.67
C PRO A 25 -14.90 5.86 9.13
N ALA A 26 -13.66 6.23 9.49
CA ALA A 26 -12.42 5.59 9.07
C ALA A 26 -12.40 4.10 9.46
N GLN A 27 -12.51 3.22 8.46
CA GLN A 27 -12.02 1.84 8.58
C GLN A 27 -10.51 1.90 8.83
N PRO A 28 -9.93 1.01 9.67
CA PRO A 28 -8.47 0.89 9.72
C PRO A 28 -8.00 0.67 8.28
N SER A 29 -7.17 1.59 7.76
CA SER A 29 -6.51 1.41 6.48
C SER A 29 -5.55 0.24 6.65
N THR A 30 -6.06 -0.96 6.40
CA THR A 30 -5.22 -2.15 6.30
C THR A 30 -4.14 -1.82 5.27
N PRO A 31 -2.85 -1.85 5.65
CA PRO A 31 -1.80 -1.60 4.69
C PRO A 31 -1.99 -2.58 3.54
N LYS A 32 -1.91 -2.09 2.30
CA LYS A 32 -2.20 -2.87 1.09
C LYS A 32 -0.87 -3.21 0.41
N PRO A 33 -0.67 -4.45 -0.08
CA PRO A 33 0.53 -4.75 -0.84
C PRO A 33 0.50 -3.95 -2.15
N GLY A 34 1.67 -3.59 -2.66
CA GLY A 34 1.73 -2.64 -3.76
C GLY A 34 3.04 -2.61 -4.54
N TRP A 35 2.90 -2.14 -5.77
CA TRP A 35 4.02 -1.85 -6.65
C TRP A 35 4.70 -0.54 -6.25
N LYS A 36 6.03 -0.54 -6.27
CA LYS A 36 6.85 0.65 -6.06
C LYS A 36 7.99 0.68 -7.07
N GLN A 37 8.26 1.87 -7.62
CA GLN A 37 9.39 2.06 -8.52
C GLN A 37 10.55 2.69 -7.76
N GLU A 38 11.74 2.09 -7.87
CA GLU A 38 12.97 2.55 -7.23
C GLU A 38 14.11 2.39 -8.25
N ASN A 39 14.88 3.46 -8.47
CA ASN A 39 15.99 3.50 -9.45
C ASN A 39 15.61 2.98 -10.85
N GLY A 40 14.38 3.27 -11.30
CA GLY A 40 13.85 2.84 -12.60
C GLY A 40 13.40 1.38 -12.66
N MET A 41 13.53 0.61 -11.58
CA MET A 41 13.08 -0.78 -11.48
C MET A 41 11.80 -0.87 -10.65
N TRP A 42 10.94 -1.83 -10.97
CA TRP A 42 9.70 -2.08 -10.23
C TRP A 42 9.90 -3.19 -9.20
N TYR A 43 9.33 -2.99 -8.03
CA TYR A 43 9.34 -3.92 -6.90
C TYR A 43 7.92 -4.08 -6.37
N PHE A 44 7.65 -5.20 -5.73
CA PHE A 44 6.38 -5.44 -5.07
C PHE A 44 6.60 -5.64 -3.58
N TYR A 45 5.80 -4.96 -2.76
CA TYR A 45 5.92 -4.99 -1.30
C TYR A 45 4.64 -5.52 -0.68
N ASN A 46 4.80 -6.33 0.37
CA ASN A 46 3.71 -6.81 1.21
C ASN A 46 3.22 -5.71 2.17
N THR A 47 2.15 -6.01 2.89
CA THR A 47 1.51 -5.10 3.85
C THR A 47 2.39 -4.75 5.05
N ASP A 48 3.35 -5.60 5.37
CA ASP A 48 4.37 -5.42 6.39
C ASP A 48 5.60 -4.65 5.89
N GLY A 49 5.61 -4.25 4.61
CA GLY A 49 6.75 -3.59 3.96
C GLY A 49 7.84 -4.56 3.51
N ALA A 50 7.63 -5.87 3.60
CA ALA A 50 8.59 -6.85 3.09
C ALA A 50 8.60 -6.87 1.55
N MET A 51 9.79 -6.83 0.94
CA MET A 51 9.96 -6.95 -0.50
C MET A 51 9.68 -8.39 -0.95
N VAL A 52 8.91 -8.54 -2.01
CA VAL A 52 8.53 -9.83 -2.58
C VAL A 52 9.49 -10.25 -3.69
N THR A 53 9.79 -11.55 -3.74
CA THR A 53 10.55 -12.20 -4.81
C THR A 53 9.79 -13.42 -5.33
N GLY A 54 10.05 -13.83 -6.56
CA GLY A 54 9.37 -14.95 -7.20
C GLY A 54 8.06 -14.56 -7.87
N TRP A 55 7.19 -15.54 -8.07
CA TRP A 55 5.91 -15.35 -8.74
C TRP A 55 4.89 -14.65 -7.84
N ILE A 56 4.20 -13.65 -8.38
CA ILE A 56 3.02 -13.04 -7.76
C ILE A 56 1.88 -12.93 -8.76
N GLN A 57 0.66 -12.99 -8.25
CA GLN A 57 -0.53 -12.63 -9.00
C GLN A 57 -1.08 -11.31 -8.48
N TYR A 58 -1.21 -10.32 -9.35
CA TYR A 58 -1.73 -9.00 -9.00
C TYR A 58 -2.70 -8.52 -10.08
N ASN A 59 -3.91 -8.13 -9.69
CA ASN A 59 -4.98 -7.70 -10.60
C ASN A 59 -5.20 -8.67 -11.80
N GLY A 60 -5.19 -9.98 -11.53
CA GLY A 60 -5.47 -11.01 -12.53
C GLY A 60 -4.31 -11.34 -13.48
N SER A 61 -3.16 -10.68 -13.34
CA SER A 61 -1.94 -10.99 -14.13
C SER A 61 -0.86 -11.59 -13.26
N TRP A 62 -0.05 -12.47 -13.84
CA TRP A 62 1.15 -13.01 -13.20
C TRP A 62 2.36 -12.13 -13.47
N TYR A 63 3.21 -11.96 -12.47
CA TYR A 63 4.47 -11.23 -12.56
C TYR A 63 5.56 -12.05 -11.88
N TYR A 64 6.79 -11.89 -12.35
CA TYR A 64 7.95 -12.52 -11.73
C TYR A 64 8.89 -11.45 -11.19
N LEU A 65 9.20 -11.49 -9.89
CA LEU A 65 10.19 -10.65 -9.24
C LEU A 65 11.48 -11.48 -9.12
N ASN A 66 12.59 -10.94 -9.62
CA ASN A 66 13.88 -11.59 -9.55
C ASN A 66 14.34 -11.76 -8.09
N ARG A 67 15.46 -12.46 -7.88
CA ARG A 67 16.01 -12.71 -6.53
C ARG A 67 16.36 -11.41 -5.76
N ASN A 68 16.61 -10.31 -6.47
CA ASN A 68 16.83 -8.99 -5.89
C ASN A 68 15.52 -8.16 -5.73
N GLY A 69 14.36 -8.75 -6.01
CA GLY A 69 13.05 -8.11 -5.95
C GLY A 69 12.65 -7.32 -7.21
N ALA A 70 13.56 -7.11 -8.16
CA ALA A 70 13.24 -6.35 -9.36
C ALA A 70 12.34 -7.16 -10.31
N MET A 71 11.27 -6.54 -10.80
CA MET A 71 10.34 -7.13 -11.75
C MET A 71 11.05 -7.52 -13.05
N ALA A 72 10.85 -8.76 -13.47
CA ALA A 72 11.35 -9.28 -14.73
C ALA A 72 10.48 -8.83 -15.92
N THR A 73 11.13 -8.65 -17.06
CA THR A 73 10.51 -8.44 -18.37
C THR A 73 11.27 -9.28 -19.40
N GLY A 74 10.60 -9.68 -20.48
CA GLY A 74 11.16 -10.58 -21.49
C GLY A 74 11.14 -12.03 -21.03
N TRP A 75 12.06 -12.84 -21.57
CA TRP A 75 12.17 -14.26 -21.25
C TRP A 75 12.80 -14.49 -19.88
N ALA A 76 12.11 -15.24 -19.01
CA ALA A 76 12.61 -15.70 -17.73
C ALA A 76 12.58 -17.24 -17.66
N LYS A 77 13.70 -17.85 -17.26
CA LYS A 77 13.77 -19.30 -17.00
C LYS A 77 13.61 -19.53 -15.50
N VAL A 78 12.49 -20.13 -15.11
CA VAL A 78 12.16 -20.42 -13.71
C VAL A 78 11.92 -21.92 -13.57
N ASN A 79 12.68 -22.58 -12.67
CA ASN A 79 12.59 -24.02 -12.41
C ASN A 79 12.64 -24.90 -13.68
N GLY A 80 13.44 -24.50 -14.66
CA GLY A 80 13.61 -25.25 -15.92
C GLY A 80 12.64 -24.89 -17.03
N SER A 81 11.55 -24.17 -16.74
CA SER A 81 10.58 -23.70 -17.73
C SER A 81 10.79 -22.25 -18.12
N TRP A 82 10.48 -21.91 -19.38
CA TRP A 82 10.56 -20.55 -19.90
C TRP A 82 9.19 -19.86 -19.84
N TYR A 83 9.20 -18.60 -19.41
CA TYR A 83 8.04 -17.74 -19.33
C TYR A 83 8.37 -16.41 -20.00
N TYR A 84 7.40 -15.84 -20.71
CA TYR A 84 7.55 -14.53 -21.31
C TYR A 84 6.74 -13.50 -20.53
N LEU A 85 7.43 -12.47 -20.05
CA LEU A 85 6.86 -11.35 -19.32
C LEU A 85 6.85 -10.14 -20.25
N ASN A 86 5.70 -9.52 -20.44
CA ASN A 86 5.55 -8.33 -21.28
C ASN A 86 6.37 -7.15 -20.72
N ARG A 87 6.44 -6.04 -21.47
CA ARG A 87 7.17 -4.83 -21.05
C ARG A 87 6.64 -4.22 -19.74
N ASN A 88 5.37 -4.46 -19.42
CA ASN A 88 4.75 -4.08 -18.14
C ASN A 88 4.91 -5.15 -17.04
N GLY A 89 5.66 -6.22 -17.30
CA GLY A 89 5.91 -7.34 -16.40
C GLY A 89 4.82 -8.42 -16.34
N ALA A 90 3.65 -8.20 -16.95
CA ALA A 90 2.59 -9.19 -16.97
C ALA A 90 2.97 -10.38 -17.86
N MET A 91 2.83 -11.59 -17.35
CA MET A 91 3.04 -12.83 -18.11
C MET A 91 2.06 -12.90 -19.28
N ALA A 92 2.57 -13.26 -20.46
CA ALA A 92 1.80 -13.48 -21.69
C ALA A 92 1.22 -14.90 -21.77
#